data_AF-T1B450-F1
#
_entry.id   AF-T1B450-F1
#
_cell.length_a   1.000
_cell.length_b   1.000
_cell.length_c   1.000
_cell.angle_alpha   90.00
_cell.angle_beta   90.00
_cell.angle_gamma   90.00
#
_symmetry.space_group_name_H-M   'P 1'
#
loop_
_entity.id
_entity.type
_entity.pdbx_description
1 polymer ?
#
loop_
_entity_poly.entity_id
_entity_poly.type
_entity_poly.pdbx_seq_one_letter_code
_entity_poly.pdbx_strand_id
1 'polypeptide(L)'
;MLGFEQAPERHQLSRGQTKLAALACLLAQFEVFREFRGATPLLLLDDLAAELDTTHLEQVVSYLRNSGAQAWITGTDFPSRCQPGMRVFHVEHGVLRA
;
A
#
# COMPACT_ATOMS: atom_id res chain seq x y z
N MET A 1 6.31 12.57 -9.81
CA MET A 1 6.25 11.21 -10.39
C MET A 1 7.68 10.71 -10.47
N LEU A 2 8.03 9.63 -9.77
CA LEU A 2 9.39 9.05 -9.80
C LEU A 2 9.67 8.56 -11.22
N GLY A 3 10.69 9.13 -11.88
CA GLY A 3 11.15 8.72 -13.21
C GLY A 3 12.42 7.88 -13.09
N PHE A 4 12.44 6.73 -13.76
CA PHE A 4 13.60 5.83 -13.79
C PHE A 4 14.45 6.10 -15.03
N GLU A 5 15.24 7.18 -15.01
CA GLU A 5 16.00 7.65 -16.18
C GLU A 5 17.15 6.72 -16.61
N GLN A 6 17.55 5.75 -15.79
CA GLN A 6 18.71 4.87 -16.05
C GLN A 6 18.35 3.40 -16.39
N ALA A 7 17.08 3.09 -16.67
CA ALA A 7 16.69 1.73 -17.05
C ALA A 7 17.14 1.41 -18.51
N PRO A 8 17.94 0.35 -18.74
CA PRO A 8 18.40 -0.02 -20.08
C PRO A 8 17.21 -0.52 -20.91
N GLU A 9 17.00 0.10 -22.07
CA GLU A 9 15.86 -0.04 -22.99
C GLU A 9 14.49 0.24 -22.36
N ARG A 10 13.73 1.19 -22.95
CA ARG A 10 12.35 1.52 -22.57
C ARG A 10 11.39 0.34 -22.81
N HIS A 11 11.48 -0.71 -22.02
CA HIS A 11 10.30 -1.49 -21.68
C HIS A 11 9.49 -0.60 -20.74
N GLN A 12 8.58 0.19 -21.33
CA GLN A 12 7.63 0.98 -20.55
C GLN A 12 6.84 -0.01 -19.71
N LEU A 13 7.11 0.00 -18.40
CA LEU A 13 6.32 -0.74 -17.43
C LEU A 13 4.85 -0.42 -17.68
N SER A 14 3.99 -1.44 -17.61
CA SER A 14 2.56 -1.18 -17.62
C SER A 14 2.20 -0.21 -16.48
N ARG A 15 1.06 0.46 -16.58
CA ARG A 15 0.60 1.37 -15.51
C ARG A 15 0.57 0.65 -14.15
N GLY A 16 0.10 -0.60 -14.11
CA GLY A 16 0.11 -1.43 -12.89
C GLY A 16 1.52 -1.73 -12.37
N GLN A 17 2.46 -2.07 -13.26
CA GLN A 17 3.85 -2.31 -12.87
C GLN A 17 4.55 -1.07 -12.32
N THR A 18 4.25 0.11 -12.87
CA THR A 18 4.80 1.38 -12.37
C THR A 18 4.26 1.67 -10.96
N LYS A 19 2.98 1.43 -10.71
CA LYS A 19 2.36 1.57 -9.38
C LYS A 19 2.98 0.61 -8.37
N LEU A 20 3.18 -0.64 -8.75
CA LEU A 20 3.85 -1.64 -7.93
C LEU A 20 5.29 -1.25 -7.58
N ALA A 21 6.06 -0.77 -8.56
CA ALA A 21 7.42 -0.31 -8.31
C ALA A 21 7.44 0.88 -7.33
N ALA A 22 6.52 1.84 -7.49
CA ALA A 22 6.38 2.96 -6.56
C ALA A 22 6.01 2.49 -5.14
N LEU A 23 5.09 1.54 -5.02
CA LEU A 23 4.71 0.95 -3.74
C LEU A 23 5.87 0.19 -3.10
N ALA A 24 6.64 -0.59 -3.87
CA ALA A 24 7.83 -1.25 -3.37
C ALA A 24 8.86 -0.25 -2.83
N CYS A 25 9.07 0.88 -3.53
CA CYS A 25 9.93 1.96 -3.02
C CYS A 25 9.38 2.61 -1.74
N LEU A 26 8.06 2.76 -1.60
CA LEU A 26 7.43 3.27 -0.37
C LEU A 26 7.68 2.32 0.80
N LEU A 27 7.48 1.02 0.61
CA LEU A 27 7.69 0.01 1.64
C LEU A 27 9.18 -0.11 2.02
N ALA A 28 10.09 0.01 1.06
CA ALA A 28 11.52 0.08 1.34
C ALA A 28 11.88 1.31 2.17
N GLN A 29 11.31 2.49 1.85
CA GLN A 29 11.50 3.70 2.65
C GLN A 29 10.94 3.55 4.07
N PHE A 30 9.80 2.87 4.24
CA PHE A 30 9.25 2.55 5.55
C PHE A 30 10.24 1.75 6.41
N GLU A 31 10.87 0.72 5.84
CA GLU A 31 11.86 -0.10 6.54
C GLU A 31 13.09 0.71 6.96
N VAL A 32 13.64 1.50 6.03
CA VAL A 32 14.79 2.38 6.30
C VAL A 32 14.45 3.42 7.37
N PHE A 33 13.26 4.02 7.30
CA PHE A 33 12.80 5.00 8.28
C PHE A 33 12.68 4.37 9.67
N ARG A 34 12.11 3.17 9.75
CA ARG A 34 11.97 2.43 11.01
C ARG A 34 13.31 2.15 11.66
N GLU A 35 14.28 1.68 10.88
CA GLU A 35 15.65 1.42 11.36
C GLU A 35 16.31 2.72 11.85
N PHE A 36 16.28 3.78 11.03
CA PHE A 36 16.95 5.03 11.34
C PHE A 36 16.35 5.77 12.54
N ARG A 37 15.02 5.69 12.72
CA ARG A 37 14.31 6.39 13.81
C ARG A 37 14.11 5.54 15.06
N GLY A 38 14.37 4.23 14.98
CA GLY A 38 14.11 3.29 16.07
C GLY A 38 12.61 3.19 16.43
N ALA A 39 11.71 3.56 15.52
CA ALA A 39 10.27 3.61 15.75
C ALA A 39 9.51 3.24 14.48
N THR A 40 8.43 2.45 14.62
CA THR A 40 7.59 2.04 13.50
C THR A 40 6.61 3.17 13.12
N PRO A 41 6.67 3.72 11.90
CA PRO A 41 5.75 4.77 11.48
C PRO A 41 4.36 4.22 11.13
N LEU A 42 3.35 5.11 11.14
CA LEU A 42 2.02 4.84 10.60
C LEU A 42 2.07 4.85 9.06
N LEU A 43 1.56 3.80 8.42
CA LEU A 43 1.41 3.74 6.97
C LEU A 43 0.02 4.22 6.55
N LEU A 44 -0.03 5.17 5.62
CA LEU A 44 -1.26 5.68 5.01
C LEU A 44 -1.23 5.36 3.51
N LEU A 45 -2.20 4.57 3.06
CA LEU A 45 -2.30 4.10 1.67
C LEU A 45 -3.63 4.53 1.08
N ASP A 46 -3.60 5.47 0.14
CA ASP A 46 -4.80 6.02 -0.48
C ASP A 46 -5.20 5.23 -1.72
N ASP A 47 -6.49 4.90 -1.80
CA ASP A 47 -7.17 4.18 -2.89
C ASP A 47 -6.44 2.93 -3.39
N LEU A 48 -5.83 2.17 -2.47
CA LEU A 48 -4.90 1.09 -2.80
C LEU A 48 -5.53 0.01 -3.69
N ALA A 49 -6.82 -0.26 -3.50
CA ALA A 49 -7.53 -1.28 -4.26
C ALA A 49 -7.81 -0.89 -5.72
N ALA A 50 -7.89 0.41 -6.04
CA ALA A 50 -8.01 0.87 -7.43
C ALA A 50 -6.65 0.82 -8.17
N GLU A 51 -5.56 0.77 -7.41
CA GLU A 51 -4.20 0.83 -7.95
C GLU A 51 -3.63 -0.54 -8.33
N LEU A 52 -4.15 -1.63 -7.76
CA LEU A 52 -3.58 -2.97 -7.86
C LEU A 52 -4.63 -4.00 -8.30
N ASP A 53 -4.18 -5.04 -9.01
CA ASP A 53 -4.99 -6.25 -9.14
C ASP A 53 -5.07 -7.03 -7.82
N THR A 54 -6.02 -7.96 -7.73
CA THR A 54 -6.31 -8.74 -6.52
C THR A 54 -5.08 -9.46 -5.98
N THR A 55 -4.28 -10.08 -6.84
CA THR A 55 -3.08 -10.84 -6.44
C THR A 55 -2.07 -9.94 -5.74
N HIS A 56 -1.78 -8.79 -6.33
CA HIS A 56 -0.82 -7.85 -5.74
C HIS A 56 -1.36 -7.17 -4.49
N LEU A 57 -2.66 -6.85 -4.45
CA LEU A 57 -3.30 -6.29 -3.27
C LEU A 57 -3.19 -7.25 -2.08
N GLU A 58 -3.43 -8.55 -2.30
CA GLU A 58 -3.27 -9.58 -1.26
C GLU A 58 -1.82 -9.69 -0.76
N GLN A 59 -0.84 -9.62 -1.65
CA GLN A 59 0.59 -9.62 -1.27
C GLN A 59 0.95 -8.43 -0.38
N VAL A 60 0.46 -7.24 -0.74
CA VAL A 60 0.69 -6.01 0.03
C VAL A 60 0.02 -6.09 1.40
N VAL A 61 -1.24 -6.52 1.46
CA VAL A 61 -1.96 -6.70 2.72
C VAL A 61 -1.25 -7.72 3.62
N SER A 62 -0.77 -8.83 3.04
CA SER A 62 -0.01 -9.84 3.78
C SER A 62 1.30 -9.28 4.34
N TYR A 63 2.04 -8.51 3.54
CA TYR A 63 3.25 -7.82 4.01
C TYR A 63 2.92 -6.87 5.17
N LEU A 64 1.89 -6.02 5.04
CA LEU A 64 1.51 -5.05 6.07
C LEU A 64 1.15 -5.75 7.39
N ARG A 65 0.42 -6.85 7.34
CA ARG A 65 0.06 -7.64 8.53
C ARG A 65 1.29 -8.18 9.27
N ASN A 66 2.32 -8.58 8.52
CA ASN A 66 3.55 -9.14 9.10
C ASN A 66 4.59 -8.07 9.44
N SER A 67 4.43 -6.85 8.93
CA SER A 67 5.37 -5.75 9.15
C SER A 67 5.39 -5.23 10.59
N GLY A 68 4.34 -5.48 11.37
CA GLY A 68 4.14 -4.87 12.69
C GLY A 68 3.78 -3.38 12.65
N ALA A 69 3.57 -2.82 11.45
CA ALA A 69 3.08 -1.46 11.27
C ALA A 69 1.57 -1.36 11.54
N GLN A 70 1.14 -0.21 12.07
CA GLN A 70 -0.25 0.20 11.89
C GLN A 70 -0.39 0.76 10.48
N ALA A 71 -1.38 0.27 9.73
CA ALA A 71 -1.68 0.73 8.38
C ALA A 71 -3.14 1.19 8.27
N TRP A 72 -3.36 2.34 7.64
CA TRP A 72 -4.66 2.84 7.25
C TRP A 72 -4.73 2.82 5.74
N ILE A 73 -5.78 2.20 5.23
CA ILE A 73 -5.96 1.98 3.81
C ILE A 73 -7.35 2.45 3.43
N THR A 74 -7.44 3.28 2.40
CA THR A 74 -8.72 3.68 1.78
C THR A 74 -8.90 2.90 0.47
N GLY A 75 -10.16 2.75 0.07
CA GLY A 75 -10.52 2.10 -1.18
C GLY A 75 -11.99 1.74 -1.20
N THR A 76 -12.59 1.69 -2.39
CA THR A 76 -14.01 1.37 -2.55
C THR A 76 -14.28 -0.13 -2.52
N ASP A 77 -13.31 -0.95 -2.91
CA ASP A 77 -13.47 -2.41 -2.94
C ASP A 77 -12.26 -3.19 -2.40
N PHE A 78 -12.41 -3.76 -1.21
CA PHE A 78 -11.40 -4.65 -0.63
C PHE A 78 -11.88 -6.11 -0.69
N PRO A 79 -11.11 -7.03 -1.28
CA PRO A 79 -11.48 -8.45 -1.35
C PRO A 79 -11.48 -9.12 0.05
N SER A 80 -10.81 -8.51 1.02
CA SER A 80 -10.50 -9.06 2.35
C SER A 80 -11.11 -8.23 3.50
N ARG A 81 -12.36 -7.76 3.34
CA ARG A 81 -13.04 -6.86 4.31
C ARG A 81 -13.15 -7.41 5.75
N CYS A 82 -13.01 -8.71 5.99
CA CYS A 82 -13.19 -9.31 7.32
C CYS A 82 -12.10 -10.34 7.64
N GLN A 83 -10.87 -9.89 7.84
CA GLN A 83 -9.80 -10.75 8.38
C GLN A 83 -9.45 -10.35 9.83
N PRO A 84 -9.03 -11.31 10.68
CA PRO A 84 -8.57 -11.02 12.03
C PRO A 84 -7.44 -9.99 12.04
N GLY A 85 -7.56 -8.97 12.90
CA GLY A 85 -6.60 -7.87 13.02
C GLY A 85 -6.86 -6.68 12.09
N MET A 86 -7.88 -6.74 11.24
CA MET A 86 -8.34 -5.61 10.44
C MET A 86 -9.61 -5.01 11.05
N ARG A 87 -9.70 -3.69 11.07
CA ARG A 87 -10.93 -2.96 11.38
C ARG A 87 -11.31 -2.16 10.15
N VAL A 88 -12.54 -2.33 9.68
CA VAL A 88 -13.08 -1.61 8.53
C VAL A 88 -13.97 -0.50 9.03
N PHE A 89 -13.88 0.65 8.39
CA PHE A 89 -14.76 1.78 8.62
C PHE A 89 -15.43 2.15 7.31
N HIS A 90 -16.75 2.23 7.32
CA HIS A 90 -17.51 2.74 6.19
C HIS A 90 -17.58 4.26 6.27
N VAL A 91 -17.21 4.94 5.18
CA VAL A 91 -17.26 6.40 5.09
C VAL A 91 -18.26 6.78 4.01
N GLU A 92 -19.25 7.59 4.36
CA GLU A 92 -20.29 8.04 3.43
C GLU A 92 -20.70 9.47 3.77
N HIS A 93 -20.72 10.39 2.79
CA HIS A 93 -21.06 11.80 2.99
C HIS A 93 -20.29 12.49 4.14
N GLY A 94 -19.01 12.14 4.32
CA GLY A 94 -18.17 12.68 5.39
C GLY A 94 -18.41 12.08 6.78
N VAL A 95 -19.26 11.06 6.89
CA VAL A 95 -19.55 10.35 8.15
C VAL A 95 -18.85 9.00 8.17
N LEU A 96 -18.09 8.74 9.23
CA LEU A 96 -17.38 7.48 9.47
C LEU A 96 -18.19 6.57 10.41
N ARG A 97 -18.39 5.31 10.03
CA ARG A 97 -19.09 4.27 10.80
C ARG A 97 -18.22 3.03 10.92
N ALA A 98 -18.12 2.47 12.14
CA ALA A 98 -17.34 1.28 12.46
C ALA A 98 -18.20 0.01 12.45
#